data_AF-A0A0S8BTA0-F1
#
_entry.id   AF-A0A0S8BTA0-F1
#
_cell.length_a   1.000
_cell.length_b   1.000
_cell.length_c   1.000
_cell.angle_alpha   90.00
_cell.angle_beta   90.00
_cell.angle_gamma   90.00
#
_symmetry.space_group_name_H-M   'P 1'
#
loop_
_entity.id
_entity.type
_entity.pdbx_description
1 polymer ?
#
loop_
_entity_poly.entity_id
_entity_poly.type
_entity_poly.pdbx_seq_one_letter_code
_entity_poly.pdbx_strand_id
1 'polypeptide(L)'
;MTVTPLYAGLLALWFVILGMRVIHQRRHSKVSLGDGGNPMLQRAIRGHANFAEYVPLTVLLLGILELSRFSPSVLHGLGATL
;
A
#
# COMPACT_ATOMS: atom_id res chain seq x y z
N MET A 1 -1.46 -17.41 -14.91
CA MET A 1 -0.79 -16.09 -14.91
C MET A 1 -0.60 -15.72 -13.44
N THR A 2 0.59 -15.28 -13.05
CA THR A 2 0.96 -14.98 -11.65
C THR A 2 1.37 -13.52 -11.49
N VAL A 3 0.85 -12.63 -12.36
CA VAL A 3 1.25 -11.23 -12.43
C VAL A 3 0.68 -10.46 -11.25
N THR A 4 -0.63 -10.52 -11.02
CA THR A 4 -1.25 -9.79 -9.90
C THR A 4 -0.72 -10.25 -8.54
N PRO A 5 -0.58 -11.56 -8.25
CA PRO A 5 -0.01 -12.02 -6.98
C PRO A 5 1.41 -11.51 -6.71
N LEU A 6 2.24 -11.33 -7.74
CA LEU A 6 3.58 -10.76 -7.60
C LEU A 6 3.51 -9.32 -7.07
N TYR A 7 2.73 -8.46 -7.73
CA TYR A 7 2.57 -7.07 -7.30
C TYR A 7 1.87 -6.97 -5.94
N ALA A 8 0.82 -7.77 -5.71
CA ALA A 8 0.13 -7.84 -4.43
C ALA A 8 1.09 -8.17 -3.28
N GLY A 9 1.99 -9.14 -3.46
CA GLY A 9 3.00 -9.52 -2.47
C GLY A 9 3.99 -8.40 -2.18
N LEU A 10 4.53 -7.76 -3.23
CA LEU A 10 5.46 -6.63 -3.08
C LEU A 10 4.80 -5.43 -2.39
N LEU A 11 3.58 -5.10 -2.78
CA LEU A 11 2.78 -4.02 -2.21
C LEU A 11 2.38 -4.32 -0.76
N ALA A 12 2.10 -5.58 -0.41
CA ALA A 12 1.86 -5.98 0.98
C ALA A 12 3.10 -5.82 1.86
N LEU A 13 4.29 -6.16 1.36
CA LEU A 13 5.54 -5.90 2.09
C LEU A 13 5.75 -4.39 2.30
N TRP A 14 5.47 -3.57 1.28
CA TRP A 14 5.55 -2.13 1.40
C TRP A 14 4.53 -1.56 2.41
N PHE A 15 3.31 -2.09 2.43
CA PHE A 15 2.29 -1.73 3.41
C PHE A 15 2.77 -1.96 4.85
N VAL A 16 3.40 -3.12 5.12
CA VAL A 16 3.99 -3.43 6.42
C VAL A 16 5.09 -2.43 6.78
N ILE A 17 5.94 -2.04 5.83
CA ILE A 17 6.97 -1.02 6.04
C ILE A 17 6.35 0.34 6.43
N LEU A 18 5.29 0.77 5.75
CA LEU A 18 4.57 1.99 6.11
C LEU A 18 3.96 1.90 7.52
N GLY A 19 3.41 0.74 7.88
CA GLY A 19 2.87 0.49 9.22
C GLY A 19 3.96 0.59 10.30
N MET A 20 5.12 -0.04 10.07
CA MET A 20 6.28 0.06 10.96
C MET A 20 6.75 1.50 11.14
N ARG A 21 6.73 2.32 10.08
CA ARG A 21 7.05 3.76 10.16
C ARG A 21 6.07 4.52 11.07
N VAL A 22 4.78 4.24 10.97
CA VAL A 22 3.77 4.82 11.88
C VAL A 22 4.05 4.41 13.33
N ILE A 23 4.29 3.12 13.58
CA ILE A 23 4.58 2.60 14.94
C ILE A 23 5.83 3.26 15.52
N HIS A 24 6.91 3.33 14.73
CA HIS A 24 8.15 3.98 15.16
C HIS A 24 7.91 5.45 15.54
N GLN A 25 7.18 6.19 14.70
CA GLN A 25 6.89 7.59 14.96
C GLN A 25 6.00 7.79 16.19
N ARG A 26 5.00 6.92 16.43
CA ARG A 26 4.17 6.95 17.64
C ARG A 26 4.99 6.76 18.91
N ARG A 27 5.95 5.82 18.89
CA ARG A 27 6.85 5.57 20.02
C ARG A 27 7.75 6.78 20.28
N HIS A 28 8.28 7.39 19.22
CA HIS A 28 9.13 8.58 19.33
C HIS A 28 8.36 9.79 19.87
N SER A 29 7.14 10.04 19.38
CA SER A 29 6.31 11.17 19.81
C SER A 29 5.53 10.93 21.10
N LYS A 30 5.55 9.71 21.65
CA LYS A 30 4.77 9.29 22.83
C LYS A 30 3.25 9.53 22.66
N VAL A 31 2.73 9.36 21.45
CA VAL A 31 1.31 9.55 21.11
C VAL A 31 0.64 8.20 20.88
N SER A 32 -0.33 7.86 21.72
CA SER A 32 -1.09 6.60 21.62
C SER A 32 -2.19 6.65 20.55
N LEU A 33 -2.95 7.75 20.46
CA LEU A 33 -4.07 7.93 19.54
C LEU A 33 -3.97 9.26 18.78
N GLY A 34 -4.45 9.27 17.53
CA GLY A 34 -4.35 10.45 16.65
C GLY A 34 -2.90 10.74 16.25
N ASP A 35 -2.61 11.99 15.94
CA ASP A 35 -1.27 12.48 15.60
C ASP A 35 -0.62 13.32 16.72
N GLY A 36 -1.39 13.72 17.74
CA GLY A 36 -0.91 14.52 18.88
C GLY A 36 -0.30 15.86 18.47
N GLY A 37 -0.71 16.43 17.34
CA GLY A 37 -0.13 17.66 16.78
C GLY A 37 1.26 17.49 16.18
N ASN A 38 1.78 16.25 16.08
CA ASN A 38 3.08 15.98 15.50
C ASN A 38 2.98 15.85 13.97
N PRO A 39 3.55 16.79 13.18
CA PRO A 39 3.41 16.79 11.72
C PRO A 39 4.08 15.58 11.05
N MET A 40 5.13 15.02 11.66
CA MET A 40 5.78 13.82 11.13
C MET A 40 4.90 12.58 11.34
N LEU A 41 4.26 12.46 12.50
CA LEU A 41 3.30 11.39 12.78
C LEU A 41 2.09 11.48 11.86
N GLN A 42 1.55 12.68 11.66
CA GLN A 42 0.44 12.91 10.74
C GLN A 42 0.78 12.46 9.31
N ARG A 43 1.98 12.82 8.80
CA ARG A 43 2.45 12.39 7.48
C ARG A 43 2.58 10.87 7.38
N ALA A 44 3.14 10.22 8.40
CA ALA A 44 3.27 8.76 8.43
C ALA A 44 1.89 8.08 8.42
N ILE A 45 0.96 8.55 9.25
CA ILE A 45 -0.42 8.04 9.31
C ILE A 45 -1.11 8.21 7.96
N ARG A 46 -1.06 9.39 7.35
CA ARG A 46 -1.69 9.63 6.04
C ARG A 46 -1.05 8.82 4.93
N GLY A 47 0.27 8.64 4.94
CA GLY A 47 0.95 7.78 3.96
C GLY A 47 0.47 6.33 4.03
N HIS A 48 0.38 5.76 5.23
CA HIS A 48 -0.16 4.42 5.45
C HIS A 48 -1.66 4.32 5.10
N ALA A 49 -2.46 5.31 5.50
CA ALA A 49 -3.90 5.35 5.24
C ALA A 49 -4.22 5.45 3.74
N ASN A 50 -3.56 6.36 3.02
CA ASN A 50 -3.71 6.48 1.56
C ASN A 50 -3.39 5.14 0.89
N PHE A 51 -2.33 4.45 1.31
CA PHE A 51 -2.00 3.14 0.75
C PHE A 51 -3.12 2.12 1.00
N ALA A 52 -3.66 2.05 2.22
CA ALA A 52 -4.77 1.18 2.58
C ALA A 52 -6.07 1.49 1.81
N GLU A 53 -6.28 2.75 1.44
CA GLU A 53 -7.46 3.20 0.70
C GLU A 53 -7.38 2.84 -0.79
N TYR A 54 -6.23 3.08 -1.44
CA TYR A 54 -6.10 2.97 -2.91
C TYR A 54 -5.56 1.63 -3.40
N VAL A 55 -4.57 1.07 -2.73
CA VAL A 55 -3.82 -0.08 -3.28
C VAL A 55 -4.64 -1.37 -3.28
N PRO A 56 -5.40 -1.74 -2.23
CA PRO A 56 -6.21 -2.94 -2.26
C PRO A 56 -7.23 -2.94 -3.39
N LEU A 57 -7.91 -1.81 -3.62
CA LEU A 57 -8.86 -1.68 -4.72
C LEU A 57 -8.15 -1.81 -6.07
N THR A 58 -6.98 -1.22 -6.23
CA THR A 58 -6.26 -1.27 -7.51
C THR A 58 -5.70 -2.65 -7.81
N VAL A 59 -5.18 -3.37 -6.80
CA VAL A 59 -4.77 -4.77 -6.91
C VAL A 59 -5.96 -5.67 -7.23
N LEU A 60 -7.13 -5.43 -6.64
CA LEU A 60 -8.37 -6.16 -6.96
C LEU A 60 -8.74 -5.97 -8.44
N LEU A 61 -8.72 -4.74 -8.94
CA LEU A 61 -9.02 -4.45 -10.35
C LEU A 61 -7.98 -5.08 -11.30
N LEU A 62 -6.70 -5.06 -10.94
CA LEU A 62 -5.64 -5.74 -11.69
C LEU A 62 -5.89 -7.27 -11.74
N GLY A 63 -6.34 -7.85 -10.63
CA GLY A 63 -6.73 -9.26 -10.55
C GLY A 63 -7.93 -9.60 -11.44
N ILE A 64 -8.94 -8.71 -11.51
CA ILE A 64 -10.09 -8.88 -12.43
C ILE A 64 -9.62 -8.89 -13.90
N LEU A 65 -8.69 -8.00 -14.27
CA LEU A 65 -8.09 -8.00 -15.61
C LEU A 65 -7.32 -9.30 -15.89
N GLU A 66 -6.54 -9.80 -14.92
CA GLU A 66 -5.81 -11.06 -15.05
C GLU A 66 -6.75 -12.27 -15.23
N LEU A 67 -7.85 -12.33 -14.46
CA LEU A 67 -8.88 -13.36 -14.60
C LEU A 67 -9.59 -13.28 -15.97
N SER A 68 -9.71 -12.08 -16.53
CA SER A 68 -10.27 -11.83 -17.87
C SER A 68 -9.29 -12.17 -19.00
N ARG A 69 -8.11 -12.73 -18.70
CA ARG A 69 -7.06 -13.13 -19.65
C ARG A 69 -6.52 -11.97 -20.50
N PHE A 70 -6.44 -10.76 -19.92
CA PHE A 70 -5.78 -9.64 -20.58
C PHE A 70 -4.28 -9.91 -20.83
N SER A 71 -3.69 -9.15 -21.76
CA SER A 71 -2.28 -9.29 -22.12
C SER A 71 -1.36 -9.14 -20.90
N PRO A 72 -0.45 -10.10 -20.63
CA PRO A 72 0.49 -10.02 -19.50
C PRO A 72 1.36 -8.77 -19.52
N SER A 73 1.74 -8.28 -20.70
CA SER A 73 2.54 -7.06 -20.83
C SER A 73 1.80 -5.82 -20.34
N VAL A 74 0.48 -5.76 -20.59
CA VAL A 74 -0.38 -4.67 -20.09
C VAL A 74 -0.53 -4.77 -18.57
N LEU A 75 -0.71 -5.99 -18.04
CA LEU A 75 -0.80 -6.20 -16.59
C LEU A 75 0.49 -5.79 -15.87
N HIS A 76 1.66 -6.11 -16.41
CA HIS A 76 2.93 -5.64 -15.87
C HIS A 76 3.08 -4.11 -15.96
N GLY A 77 2.67 -3.52 -17.08
CA GLY A 77 2.68 -2.05 -17.25
C GLY A 77 1.81 -1.35 -16.20
N LEU A 78 0.60 -1.85 -15.95
CA LEU A 78 -0.30 -1.32 -14.93
C LEU A 78 0.24 -1.60 -13.51
N GLY A 79 0.66 -2.82 -13.22
CA GLY A 79 1.17 -3.21 -11.90
C GLY A 79 2.41 -2.43 -11.49
N ALA A 80 3.29 -2.07 -12.43
CA ALA A 80 4.49 -1.27 -12.16
C ALA A 80 4.20 0.19 -11.77
N THR A 81 2.98 0.69 -12.00
CA THR A 81 2.57 2.05 -11.61
C THR A 81 1.98 2.13 -10.20
N LEU A 82 1.80 0.96 -9.55
CA LEU A 82 1.29 0.84 -8.18
C LEU A 82 2.41 0.91 -7.16
#